data_AF-A0A0C9T1B9-F1
#
_entry.id   AF-A0A0C9T1B9-F1
#
_cell.length_a   1.000
_cell.length_b   1.000
_cell.length_c   1.000
_cell.angle_alpha   90.00
_cell.angle_beta   90.00
_cell.angle_gamma   90.00
#
_symmetry.space_group_name_H-M   'P 1'
#
loop_
_entity.id
_entity.type
_entity.pdbx_description
1 polymer ?
#
loop_
_entity_poly.entity_id
_entity_poly.type
_entity_poly.pdbx_seq_one_letter_code
_entity_poly.pdbx_strand_id
1 'polypeptide(L)'
;LTMEKFDSISDQIIAWANKSVNESDGRTLSQVIGLVLEKAIDDVAWSEVYARLCRKMMERISPEVRHNDIKTMEGKPIAGDQLFTKYLFNRCQEGLKRGWFAKETTAAAAAAKTSNDQVIKTANDKKGEASEFYSDAYYAAQKAKRQGLGLIRFIGELFKLHMLSERIVHQCAKKLLGNAENPEEEEIKNLCQLLKTVGQQLDVPEARARMDVYFARMKGLCKDLDVNPRMRFILQDVIELRERRWAARGAVSAPVAITAVHEAVRTLVLL
;
A
#
# COMPACT_ATOMS: atom_id res chain seq x y z
N LEU A 1 -17.20 8.65 -3.32
CA LEU A 1 -16.54 9.94 -2.99
C LEU A 1 -15.98 10.49 -4.30
N THR A 2 -16.32 11.71 -4.70
CA THR A 2 -15.77 12.37 -5.90
C THR A 2 -15.07 13.66 -5.51
N MET A 3 -14.22 14.21 -6.39
CA MET A 3 -13.53 15.47 -6.10
C MET A 3 -14.49 16.64 -5.90
N GLU A 4 -15.55 16.73 -6.72
CA GLU A 4 -16.54 17.81 -6.64
C GLU A 4 -17.31 17.83 -5.31
N LYS A 5 -17.60 16.65 -4.75
CA LYS A 5 -18.34 16.50 -3.49
C LYS A 5 -17.42 16.16 -2.32
N PHE A 6 -16.11 16.34 -2.48
CA PHE A 6 -15.13 15.88 -1.51
C PHE A 6 -15.35 16.50 -0.14
N ASP A 7 -15.46 17.83 -0.05
CA ASP A 7 -15.59 18.52 1.24
C ASP A 7 -16.88 18.14 1.97
N SER A 8 -18.02 18.25 1.29
CA SER A 8 -19.32 17.92 1.90
C SER A 8 -19.40 16.47 2.39
N ILE A 9 -18.92 15.49 1.60
CA ILE A 9 -19.00 14.09 1.99
C ILE A 9 -17.95 13.76 3.06
N SER A 10 -16.73 14.29 2.95
CA SER A 10 -15.69 14.07 3.96
C SER A 10 -16.08 14.63 5.32
N ASP A 11 -16.71 15.82 5.37
CA ASP A 11 -17.19 16.41 6.62
C ASP A 11 -18.30 15.57 7.25
N GLN A 12 -19.20 15.00 6.45
CA GLN A 12 -20.21 14.06 6.94
C GLN A 12 -19.59 12.78 7.52
N ILE A 13 -18.58 12.21 6.84
CA ILE A 13 -17.86 11.03 7.32
C ILE A 13 -17.16 11.33 8.65
N ILE A 14 -16.51 12.49 8.75
CA ILE A 14 -15.82 12.94 9.98
C ILE A 14 -16.83 13.16 11.10
N ALA A 15 -17.99 13.77 10.82
CA ALA A 15 -19.05 13.95 11.80
C ALA A 15 -19.55 12.61 12.35
N TRP A 16 -19.67 11.59 11.50
CA TRP A 16 -19.98 10.23 11.93
C TRP A 16 -18.86 9.62 12.78
N ALA A 17 -17.60 9.76 12.36
CA ALA A 17 -16.45 9.28 13.13
C ALA A 17 -16.39 9.92 14.53
N ASN A 18 -16.71 11.21 14.65
CA ASN A 18 -16.74 11.95 15.91
C ASN A 18 -17.89 11.57 16.85
N LYS A 19 -18.89 10.79 16.41
CA LYS A 19 -19.88 10.23 17.34
C LYS A 19 -19.25 9.24 18.35
N SER A 20 -18.05 8.75 18.05
CA SER A 20 -17.24 7.91 18.93
C SER A 20 -16.82 8.59 20.24
N VAL A 21 -17.04 9.90 20.42
CA VAL A 21 -16.84 10.59 21.71
C VAL A 21 -17.69 9.96 22.82
N ASN A 22 -18.86 9.41 22.46
CA ASN A 22 -19.77 8.74 23.40
C ASN A 22 -19.41 7.26 23.64
N GLU A 23 -18.29 6.78 23.10
CA GLU A 23 -17.83 5.40 23.21
C GLU A 23 -16.54 5.30 24.03
N SER A 24 -16.32 4.16 24.69
CA SER A 24 -15.10 3.90 25.46
C SER A 24 -14.01 3.17 24.67
N ASP A 25 -14.36 2.56 23.55
CA ASP A 25 -13.50 1.72 22.70
C ASP A 25 -13.25 2.32 21.30
N GLY A 26 -13.85 3.48 20.99
CA GLY A 26 -13.74 4.12 19.68
C GLY A 26 -14.20 3.24 18.51
N ARG A 27 -15.19 2.36 18.74
CA ARG A 27 -15.68 1.37 17.77
C ARG A 27 -16.17 2.00 16.48
N THR A 28 -16.97 3.06 16.56
CA THR A 28 -17.49 3.76 15.38
C THR A 28 -16.35 4.30 14.53
N LEU A 29 -15.33 4.90 15.15
CA LEU A 29 -14.13 5.35 14.46
C LEU A 29 -13.41 4.19 13.75
N SER A 30 -13.21 3.07 14.45
CA SER A 30 -12.58 1.87 13.87
C SER A 30 -13.36 1.33 12.66
N GLN A 31 -14.69 1.36 12.72
CA GLN A 31 -15.56 0.94 11.63
C GLN A 31 -15.48 1.89 10.43
N VAL A 32 -15.54 3.21 10.66
CA VAL A 32 -15.41 4.20 9.58
C VAL A 32 -14.06 4.07 8.88
N ILE A 33 -12.96 3.93 9.62
CA ILE A 33 -11.63 3.69 9.03
C ILE A 33 -11.62 2.40 8.21
N GLY A 34 -12.23 1.33 8.72
CA GLY A 34 -12.36 0.06 8.01
C GLY A 34 -13.07 0.21 6.67
N LEU A 35 -14.23 0.88 6.65
CA LEU A 35 -15.01 1.11 5.43
C LEU A 35 -14.26 1.99 4.42
N VAL A 36 -13.57 3.04 4.87
CA VAL A 36 -12.73 3.88 4.00
C VAL A 36 -11.63 3.04 3.37
N LEU A 37 -10.96 2.18 4.16
CA LEU A 37 -9.90 1.31 3.67
C LEU A 37 -10.42 0.29 2.65
N GLU A 38 -11.53 -0.38 2.93
CA GLU A 38 -12.16 -1.33 2.01
C GLU A 38 -12.50 -0.67 0.67
N LYS A 39 -13.09 0.53 0.71
CA LYS A 39 -13.39 1.30 -0.51
C LYS A 39 -12.13 1.75 -1.24
N ALA A 40 -11.10 2.19 -0.52
CA ALA A 40 -9.85 2.60 -1.15
C ALA A 40 -9.10 1.46 -1.85
N ILE A 41 -9.26 0.23 -1.34
CA ILE A 41 -8.68 -0.98 -1.90
C ILE A 41 -9.46 -1.46 -3.13
N ASP A 42 -10.79 -1.38 -3.10
CA ASP A 42 -11.61 -1.78 -4.24
C ASP A 42 -11.55 -0.75 -5.39
N ASP A 43 -11.52 0.54 -5.06
CA ASP A 43 -11.50 1.66 -6.01
C ASP A 43 -10.09 2.25 -6.18
N VAL A 44 -9.17 1.44 -6.70
CA VAL A 44 -7.74 1.76 -6.79
C VAL A 44 -7.44 3.07 -7.58
N ALA A 45 -8.32 3.44 -8.52
CA ALA A 45 -8.19 4.70 -9.27
C ALA A 45 -8.36 5.95 -8.39
N TRP A 46 -9.08 5.85 -7.27
CA TRP A 46 -9.36 6.95 -6.34
C TRP A 46 -8.57 6.86 -5.05
N SER A 47 -7.54 6.00 -4.97
CA SER A 47 -6.70 5.84 -3.76
C SER A 47 -6.17 7.17 -3.22
N GLU A 48 -5.79 8.10 -4.09
CA GLU A 48 -5.35 9.45 -3.67
C GLU A 48 -6.46 10.25 -2.99
N VAL A 49 -7.69 10.17 -3.49
CA VAL A 49 -8.86 10.85 -2.90
C VAL A 49 -9.15 10.27 -1.52
N TYR A 50 -9.11 8.95 -1.37
CA TYR A 50 -9.27 8.31 -0.07
C TYR A 50 -8.12 8.63 0.90
N ALA A 51 -6.89 8.81 0.40
CA ALA A 51 -5.76 9.19 1.24
C ALA A 51 -5.92 10.63 1.75
N ARG A 52 -6.41 11.54 0.90
CA ARG A 52 -6.81 12.89 1.31
C ARG A 52 -7.94 12.87 2.35
N LEU A 53 -8.91 11.96 2.22
CA LEU A 53 -9.95 11.78 3.23
C LEU A 53 -9.33 11.34 4.57
N CYS A 54 -8.45 10.34 4.58
CA CYS A 54 -7.75 9.92 5.79
C CYS A 54 -6.95 11.07 6.42
N ARG A 55 -6.30 11.90 5.61
CA ARG A 55 -5.56 13.08 6.09
C ARG A 55 -6.50 14.09 6.76
N LYS A 56 -7.61 14.43 6.11
CA LYS A 56 -8.63 15.33 6.66
C LYS A 56 -9.25 14.75 7.93
N MET A 57 -9.50 13.44 7.98
CA MET A 57 -9.96 12.77 9.20
C MET A 57 -8.94 12.92 10.33
N MET A 58 -7.67 12.57 10.10
CA MET A 58 -6.60 12.69 11.10
C MET A 58 -6.54 14.09 11.73
N GLU A 59 -6.74 15.14 10.94
CA GLU A 59 -6.70 16.54 11.39
C GLU A 59 -7.98 17.02 12.09
N ARG A 60 -9.11 16.34 11.90
CA ARG A 60 -10.46 16.81 12.31
C ARG A 60 -11.17 15.91 13.31
N ILE A 61 -10.57 14.76 13.66
CA ILE A 61 -11.09 13.89 14.72
C ILE A 61 -11.06 14.66 16.04
N SER A 62 -12.14 14.58 16.81
CA SER A 62 -12.21 15.20 18.13
C SER A 62 -11.16 14.60 19.07
N PRO A 63 -10.42 15.43 19.83
CA PRO A 63 -9.47 14.94 20.83
C PRO A 63 -10.14 14.16 21.97
N GLU A 64 -11.46 14.22 22.09
CA GLU A 64 -12.24 13.48 23.10
C GLU A 64 -12.53 12.03 22.68
N VAL A 65 -12.40 11.70 21.39
CA VAL A 65 -12.54 10.32 20.91
C VAL A 65 -11.37 9.50 21.45
N ARG A 66 -11.66 8.47 22.25
CA ARG A 66 -10.63 7.71 22.98
C ARG A 66 -10.89 6.21 22.97
N HIS A 67 -9.85 5.45 23.29
CA HIS A 67 -9.93 4.02 23.57
C HIS A 67 -9.27 3.75 24.93
N ASN A 68 -10.09 3.43 25.93
CA ASN A 68 -9.66 3.29 27.32
C ASN A 68 -8.67 2.13 27.56
N ASP A 69 -8.81 1.02 26.82
CA ASP A 69 -7.96 -0.17 26.97
C ASP A 69 -6.58 -0.02 26.32
N ILE A 70 -6.40 0.97 25.45
CA ILE A 70 -5.13 1.23 24.76
C ILE A 70 -4.48 2.46 25.39
N LYS A 71 -3.37 2.25 26.08
CA LYS A 71 -2.64 3.32 26.76
C LYS A 71 -1.45 3.83 25.94
N THR A 72 -1.15 5.11 26.09
CA THR A 72 0.10 5.73 25.65
C THR A 72 1.24 5.33 26.59
N MET A 73 2.48 5.73 26.26
CA MET A 73 3.64 5.52 27.14
C MET A 73 3.48 6.20 28.51
N GLU A 74 2.68 7.26 28.58
CA GLU A 74 2.34 7.99 29.81
C GLU A 74 1.23 7.32 30.63
N GLY A 75 0.70 6.18 30.18
CA GLY A 75 -0.39 5.46 30.85
C GLY A 75 -1.78 6.07 30.64
N LYS A 76 -1.91 7.17 29.89
CA LYS A 76 -3.19 7.78 29.52
C LYS A 76 -3.86 7.00 28.37
N PRO A 77 -5.20 6.96 28.28
CA PRO A 77 -5.89 6.44 27.10
C PRO A 77 -5.42 7.18 25.85
N ILE A 78 -5.21 6.44 24.76
CA ILE A 78 -4.94 7.03 23.46
C ILE A 78 -6.22 7.73 22.96
N ALA A 79 -6.07 8.90 22.33
CA ALA A 79 -7.19 9.71 21.88
C ALA A 79 -6.89 10.46 20.57
N GLY A 80 -7.92 11.05 19.98
CA GLY A 80 -7.81 11.97 18.84
C GLY A 80 -7.08 11.41 17.62
N ASP A 81 -6.16 12.22 17.10
CA ASP A 81 -5.30 11.93 15.96
C ASP A 81 -4.37 10.73 16.19
N GLN A 82 -3.85 10.55 17.42
CA GLN A 82 -3.00 9.41 17.77
C GLN A 82 -3.79 8.10 17.68
N LEU A 83 -5.04 8.10 18.15
CA LEU A 83 -5.94 6.95 18.04
C LEU A 83 -6.27 6.65 16.57
N PHE A 84 -6.61 7.68 15.77
CA PHE A 84 -6.83 7.53 14.34
C PHE A 84 -5.63 6.90 13.64
N THR A 85 -4.42 7.43 13.90
CA THR A 85 -3.17 6.94 13.31
C THR A 85 -2.91 5.49 13.69
N LYS A 86 -3.13 5.13 14.95
CA LYS A 86 -2.97 3.75 15.43
C LYS A 86 -3.93 2.79 14.75
N TYR A 87 -5.20 3.17 14.60
CA TYR A 87 -6.20 2.36 13.91
C TYR A 87 -5.88 2.20 12.42
N LEU A 88 -5.56 3.30 11.73
CA LEU A 88 -5.19 3.28 10.32
C LEU A 88 -3.98 2.36 10.08
N PHE A 89 -2.94 2.50 10.90
CA PHE A 89 -1.74 1.67 10.82
C PHE A 89 -2.05 0.18 11.05
N ASN A 90 -2.77 -0.15 12.12
CA ASN A 90 -3.15 -1.53 12.44
C ASN A 90 -3.95 -2.16 11.29
N ARG A 91 -4.90 -1.41 10.72
CA ARG A 91 -5.70 -1.88 9.58
C ARG A 91 -4.86 -2.12 8.33
N CYS A 92 -3.92 -1.24 8.01
CA CYS A 92 -2.99 -1.46 6.90
C CYS A 92 -2.12 -2.70 7.13
N GLN A 93 -1.64 -2.92 8.36
CA GLN A 93 -0.85 -4.10 8.70
C GLN A 93 -1.65 -5.40 8.62
N GLU A 94 -2.87 -5.41 9.15
CA GLU A 94 -3.81 -6.54 9.06
C GLU A 94 -4.11 -6.88 7.61
N GLY A 95 -4.45 -5.86 6.80
CA GLY A 95 -4.71 -6.01 5.38
C GLY A 95 -3.50 -6.57 4.62
N LEU A 96 -2.29 -6.08 4.92
CA LEU A 96 -1.07 -6.53 4.26
C LEU A 96 -0.72 -7.98 4.61
N LYS A 97 -1.03 -8.42 5.84
CA LYS A 97 -0.94 -9.83 6.24
C LYS A 97 -1.96 -10.65 5.46
N ARG A 98 -3.25 -10.32 5.56
CA ARG A 98 -4.36 -11.08 4.94
C ARG A 98 -4.26 -11.19 3.42
N GLY A 99 -4.06 -10.08 2.72
CA GLY A 99 -4.02 -10.04 1.26
C GLY A 99 -2.86 -10.84 0.67
N TRP A 100 -1.78 -11.03 1.44
CA TRP A 100 -0.62 -11.82 1.02
C TRP A 100 -0.73 -13.29 1.42
N PHE A 101 -1.23 -13.62 2.62
CA PHE A 101 -1.46 -15.02 3.02
C PHE A 101 -2.48 -15.72 2.11
N ALA A 102 -3.44 -14.96 1.58
CA ALA A 102 -4.33 -15.45 0.52
C ALA A 102 -3.56 -15.85 -0.74
N LYS A 103 -2.44 -15.20 -1.08
CA LYS A 103 -1.59 -15.56 -2.24
C LYS A 103 -0.89 -16.91 -2.03
N GLU A 104 -0.33 -17.15 -0.84
CA GLU A 104 0.39 -18.41 -0.54
C GLU A 104 -0.55 -19.62 -0.48
N THR A 105 -1.73 -19.47 0.13
CA THR A 105 -2.75 -20.53 0.16
C THR A 105 -3.35 -20.80 -1.21
N THR A 106 -3.44 -19.79 -2.08
CA THR A 106 -4.01 -19.94 -3.43
C THR A 106 -3.01 -20.47 -4.46
N ALA A 107 -1.71 -20.15 -4.32
CA ALA A 107 -0.65 -20.80 -5.09
C ALA A 107 -0.59 -22.31 -4.80
N ALA A 108 -0.75 -22.71 -3.54
CA ALA A 108 -0.85 -24.12 -3.17
C ALA A 108 -2.09 -24.81 -3.77
N ALA A 109 -3.25 -24.13 -3.76
CA ALA A 109 -4.49 -24.66 -4.34
C ALA A 109 -4.47 -24.74 -5.88
N ALA A 110 -3.79 -23.79 -6.55
CA ALA A 110 -3.62 -23.81 -8.00
C ALA A 110 -2.60 -24.86 -8.45
N ALA A 111 -1.47 -25.02 -7.72
CA ALA A 111 -0.47 -26.05 -7.98
C ALA A 111 -1.03 -27.47 -7.78
N ALA A 112 -1.90 -27.68 -6.78
CA ALA A 112 -2.61 -28.94 -6.58
C ALA A 112 -3.56 -29.30 -7.73
N LYS A 113 -4.00 -28.32 -8.54
CA LYS A 113 -4.78 -28.56 -9.76
C LYS A 113 -3.92 -28.87 -10.98
N THR A 114 -2.68 -28.39 -11.07
CA THR A 114 -1.79 -28.73 -12.19
C THR A 114 -1.44 -30.23 -12.21
N SER A 115 -1.38 -30.87 -11.04
CA SER A 115 -1.29 -32.33 -10.91
C SER A 115 -2.58 -33.07 -11.29
N ASN A 116 -3.76 -32.45 -11.12
CA ASN A 116 -5.04 -33.08 -11.41
C ASN A 116 -5.49 -32.88 -12.88
N ASP A 117 -5.08 -31.78 -13.52
CA ASP A 117 -5.34 -31.51 -14.95
C ASP A 117 -4.54 -32.43 -15.89
N GLN A 118 -3.41 -33.00 -15.44
CA GLN A 118 -2.75 -34.08 -16.18
C GLN A 118 -3.60 -35.36 -16.24
N VAL A 119 -4.53 -35.56 -15.30
CA VAL A 119 -5.43 -36.73 -15.28
C VAL A 119 -6.67 -36.50 -16.17
N ILE A 120 -7.07 -35.25 -16.41
CA ILE A 120 -8.27 -34.92 -17.21
C ILE A 120 -7.97 -34.80 -18.71
N LYS A 121 -6.73 -34.51 -19.11
CA LYS A 121 -6.35 -34.41 -20.55
C LYS A 121 -6.39 -35.72 -21.34
N THR A 122 -6.66 -36.87 -20.71
CA THR A 122 -6.89 -38.15 -21.40
C THR A 122 -8.36 -38.43 -21.75
N ALA A 123 -9.32 -37.55 -21.44
CA ALA A 123 -10.72 -37.80 -21.77
C ALA A 123 -11.53 -36.52 -22.04
N ASN A 124 -11.45 -35.98 -23.27
CA ASN A 124 -12.61 -35.73 -24.14
C ASN A 124 -12.32 -34.68 -25.21
N ASP A 125 -12.27 -35.15 -26.45
CA ASP A 125 -12.72 -34.40 -27.62
C ASP A 125 -14.22 -34.08 -27.47
N LYS A 126 -14.57 -32.81 -27.25
CA LYS A 126 -15.84 -32.22 -27.71
C LYS A 126 -15.76 -30.68 -27.63
N LYS A 127 -15.72 -30.07 -28.82
CA LYS A 127 -15.91 -28.63 -29.05
C LYS A 127 -17.29 -28.18 -28.55
N GLY A 128 -17.33 -27.12 -27.76
CA GLY A 128 -18.52 -26.33 -27.48
C GLY A 128 -18.52 -25.76 -26.05
N GLU A 129 -18.44 -24.43 -25.94
CA GLU A 129 -18.59 -23.62 -24.70
C GLU A 129 -17.43 -23.63 -23.68
N ALA A 130 -16.31 -23.03 -24.06
CA ALA A 130 -15.15 -22.78 -23.19
C ALA A 130 -15.28 -21.50 -22.32
N SER A 131 -16.44 -21.25 -21.70
CA SER A 131 -16.70 -19.93 -21.05
C SER A 131 -17.08 -19.93 -19.56
N GLU A 132 -17.43 -21.04 -18.91
CA GLU A 132 -17.88 -20.98 -17.50
C GLU A 132 -17.54 -22.25 -16.71
N PHE A 133 -16.37 -22.31 -16.06
CA PHE A 133 -16.19 -23.13 -14.85
C PHE A 133 -14.90 -22.81 -14.07
N TYR A 134 -14.69 -21.56 -13.64
CA TYR A 134 -13.72 -21.31 -12.57
C TYR A 134 -14.41 -21.55 -11.21
N SER A 135 -13.79 -22.35 -10.35
CA SER A 135 -14.31 -22.60 -9.00
C SER A 135 -14.39 -21.29 -8.19
N ASP A 136 -15.37 -21.15 -7.29
CA ASP A 136 -15.50 -19.99 -6.38
C ASP A 136 -14.19 -19.62 -5.66
N ALA A 137 -13.39 -20.63 -5.30
CA ALA A 137 -12.07 -20.44 -4.70
C ALA A 137 -11.09 -19.65 -5.58
N TYR A 138 -11.16 -19.80 -6.91
CA TYR A 138 -10.32 -19.05 -7.86
C TYR A 138 -10.74 -17.59 -7.94
N TYR A 139 -12.04 -17.30 -8.04
CA TYR A 139 -12.54 -15.92 -8.02
C TYR A 139 -12.22 -15.22 -6.70
N ALA A 140 -12.37 -15.92 -5.58
CA ALA A 140 -11.97 -15.42 -4.26
C ALA A 140 -10.46 -15.11 -4.20
N ALA A 141 -9.63 -15.98 -4.76
CA ALA A 141 -8.18 -15.78 -4.85
C ALA A 141 -7.80 -14.53 -5.66
N GLN A 142 -8.36 -14.40 -6.86
CA GLN A 142 -8.10 -13.24 -7.73
C GLN A 142 -8.57 -11.94 -7.08
N LYS A 143 -9.74 -11.95 -6.42
CA LYS A 143 -10.24 -10.81 -5.66
C LYS A 143 -9.29 -10.45 -4.52
N ALA A 144 -8.85 -11.42 -3.71
CA ALA A 144 -7.95 -11.19 -2.60
C ALA A 144 -6.59 -10.62 -3.07
N LYS A 145 -6.06 -11.14 -4.18
CA LYS A 145 -4.83 -10.62 -4.80
C LYS A 145 -5.01 -9.17 -5.27
N ARG A 146 -6.08 -8.88 -6.00
CA ARG A 146 -6.40 -7.51 -6.46
C ARG A 146 -6.52 -6.54 -5.28
N GLN A 147 -7.17 -6.97 -4.21
CA GLN A 147 -7.28 -6.19 -2.98
C GLN A 147 -5.94 -6.00 -2.27
N GLY A 148 -5.08 -7.03 -2.25
CA GLY A 148 -3.71 -6.91 -1.72
C GLY A 148 -2.88 -5.86 -2.47
N LEU A 149 -2.95 -5.86 -3.80
CA LEU A 149 -2.26 -4.88 -4.64
C LEU A 149 -2.85 -3.46 -4.48
N GLY A 150 -4.19 -3.36 -4.43
CA GLY A 150 -4.89 -2.10 -4.15
C GLY A 150 -4.49 -1.49 -2.80
N LEU A 151 -4.33 -2.32 -1.77
CA LEU A 151 -3.83 -1.89 -0.47
C LEU A 151 -2.39 -1.36 -0.54
N ILE A 152 -1.50 -2.00 -1.30
CA ILE A 152 -0.11 -1.52 -1.44
C ILE A 152 -0.09 -0.13 -2.08
N ARG A 153 -0.88 0.07 -3.14
CA ARG A 153 -1.02 1.39 -3.76
C ARG A 153 -1.55 2.42 -2.77
N PHE A 154 -2.59 2.06 -2.00
CA PHE A 154 -3.16 2.96 -1.00
C PHE A 154 -2.17 3.31 0.12
N ILE A 155 -1.39 2.33 0.61
CA ILE A 155 -0.30 2.57 1.58
C ILE A 155 0.70 3.58 1.04
N GLY A 156 1.05 3.51 -0.25
CA GLY A 156 1.90 4.50 -0.91
C GLY A 156 1.32 5.92 -0.84
N GLU A 157 0.03 6.08 -1.15
CA GLU A 157 -0.65 7.38 -1.06
C GLU A 157 -0.75 7.90 0.38
N LEU A 158 -0.98 7.02 1.37
CA LEU A 158 -0.99 7.39 2.78
C LEU A 158 0.40 7.84 3.28
N PHE A 159 1.46 7.14 2.88
CA PHE A 159 2.83 7.50 3.22
C PHE A 159 3.25 8.83 2.60
N LYS A 160 2.86 9.08 1.33
CA LYS A 160 3.07 10.36 0.65
C LYS A 160 2.57 11.56 1.46
N LEU A 161 1.49 11.37 2.23
CA LEU A 161 0.86 12.36 3.11
C LEU A 161 1.32 12.27 4.58
N HIS A 162 2.45 11.61 4.84
CA HIS A 162 3.07 11.45 6.16
C HIS A 162 2.17 10.80 7.23
N MET A 163 1.25 9.92 6.82
CA MET A 163 0.34 9.23 7.76
C MET A 163 0.83 7.84 8.18
N LEU A 164 1.88 7.33 7.54
CA LEU A 164 2.48 6.03 7.84
C LEU A 164 4.00 6.17 7.95
N SER A 165 4.64 5.22 8.63
CA SER A 165 6.10 5.14 8.68
C SER A 165 6.67 4.42 7.45
N GLU A 166 7.93 4.68 7.11
CA GLU A 166 8.63 4.00 6.02
C GLU A 166 8.67 2.47 6.16
N ARG A 167 8.57 1.96 7.41
CA ARG A 167 8.65 0.52 7.71
C ARG A 167 7.61 -0.30 6.96
N ILE A 168 6.35 0.15 6.93
CA ILE A 168 5.27 -0.60 6.24
C ILE A 168 5.47 -0.56 4.72
N VAL A 169 5.99 0.55 4.20
CA VAL A 169 6.27 0.71 2.76
C VAL A 169 7.41 -0.21 2.32
N HIS A 170 8.48 -0.29 3.10
CA HIS A 170 9.56 -1.26 2.88
C HIS A 170 9.06 -2.72 2.94
N GLN A 171 8.08 -3.02 3.79
CA GLN A 171 7.44 -4.34 3.81
C GLN A 171 6.68 -4.62 2.51
N CYS A 172 5.93 -3.63 1.99
CA CYS A 172 5.26 -3.75 0.69
C CYS A 172 6.27 -3.98 -0.46
N ALA A 173 7.33 -3.19 -0.54
CA ALA A 173 8.37 -3.34 -1.56
C ALA A 173 9.05 -4.72 -1.49
N LYS A 174 9.39 -5.18 -0.28
CA LYS A 174 9.97 -6.52 -0.07
C LYS A 174 9.02 -7.63 -0.51
N LYS A 175 7.71 -7.50 -0.23
CA LYS A 175 6.72 -8.49 -0.66
C LYS A 175 6.61 -8.56 -2.18
N LEU A 176 6.50 -7.41 -2.85
CA LEU A 176 6.41 -7.36 -4.32
C LEU A 176 7.67 -7.90 -5.02
N LEU A 177 8.84 -7.77 -4.39
CA LEU A 177 10.10 -8.33 -4.88
C LEU A 177 10.36 -9.79 -4.45
N GLY A 178 9.50 -10.37 -3.61
CA GLY A 178 9.74 -11.65 -2.97
C GLY A 178 9.63 -12.86 -3.90
N ASN A 179 8.85 -12.78 -4.98
CA ASN A 179 8.74 -13.85 -5.96
C ASN A 179 9.85 -13.74 -7.02
N ALA A 180 11.00 -14.34 -6.70
CA ALA A 180 12.21 -14.16 -7.47
C ALA A 180 12.30 -15.00 -8.75
N GLU A 181 11.61 -16.15 -8.80
CA GLU A 181 11.70 -17.07 -9.94
C GLU A 181 10.72 -16.73 -11.05
N ASN A 182 9.55 -16.17 -10.72
CA ASN A 182 8.59 -15.75 -11.73
C ASN A 182 7.70 -14.60 -11.22
N PRO A 183 8.21 -13.35 -11.22
CA PRO A 183 7.43 -12.20 -10.77
C PRO A 183 6.27 -11.94 -11.74
N GLU A 184 5.06 -11.80 -11.21
CA GLU A 184 3.89 -11.54 -12.05
C GLU A 184 3.89 -10.09 -12.54
N GLU A 185 3.37 -9.83 -13.75
CA GLU A 185 3.36 -8.48 -14.32
C GLU A 185 2.72 -7.43 -13.40
N GLU A 186 1.65 -7.81 -12.71
CA GLU A 186 0.94 -6.91 -11.80
C GLU A 186 1.81 -6.51 -10.61
N GLU A 187 2.67 -7.41 -10.12
CA GLU A 187 3.57 -7.13 -9.00
C GLU A 187 4.68 -6.17 -9.43
N ILE A 188 5.24 -6.37 -10.63
CA ILE A 188 6.21 -5.45 -11.22
C ILE A 188 5.60 -4.06 -11.39
N LYS A 189 4.39 -3.98 -11.96
CA LYS A 189 3.67 -2.71 -12.14
C LYS A 189 3.40 -2.02 -10.81
N ASN A 190 2.94 -2.75 -9.79
CA ASN A 190 2.66 -2.18 -8.47
C ASN A 190 3.93 -1.73 -7.74
N LEU A 191 5.04 -2.47 -7.87
CA LEU A 191 6.33 -2.07 -7.31
C LEU A 191 6.80 -0.76 -7.95
N CYS A 192 6.78 -0.72 -9.27
CA CYS A 192 7.21 0.45 -10.02
C CYS A 192 6.33 1.66 -9.69
N GLN A 193 5.01 1.47 -9.60
CA GLN A 193 4.09 2.54 -9.21
C GLN A 193 4.34 3.02 -7.79
N LEU A 194 4.53 2.10 -6.83
CA LEU A 194 4.86 2.43 -5.44
C LEU A 194 6.13 3.28 -5.40
N LEU A 195 7.22 2.82 -6.02
CA LEU A 195 8.49 3.54 -6.03
C LEU A 195 8.40 4.89 -6.76
N LYS A 196 7.56 5.03 -7.80
CA LYS A 196 7.30 6.34 -8.41
C LYS A 196 6.59 7.30 -7.45
N THR A 197 5.65 6.81 -6.64
CA THR A 197 4.89 7.63 -5.68
C THR A 197 5.73 8.04 -4.47
N VAL A 198 6.52 7.13 -3.90
CA VAL A 198 7.17 7.34 -2.59
C VAL A 198 8.69 7.19 -2.59
N GLY A 199 9.29 6.84 -3.72
CA GLY A 199 10.72 6.52 -3.81
C GLY A 199 11.65 7.65 -3.38
N GLN A 200 11.31 8.90 -3.72
CA GLN A 200 12.09 10.06 -3.27
C GLN A 200 12.08 10.21 -1.74
N GLN A 201 10.93 9.99 -1.09
CA GLN A 201 10.80 10.07 0.36
C GLN A 201 11.47 8.89 1.09
N LEU A 202 11.62 7.74 0.41
CA LEU A 202 12.28 6.54 0.96
C LEU A 202 13.79 6.50 0.73
N ASP A 203 14.32 7.19 -0.28
CA ASP A 203 15.74 7.10 -0.66
C ASP A 203 16.61 8.08 0.15
N VAL A 204 16.46 8.01 1.47
CA VAL A 204 17.23 8.78 2.46
C VAL A 204 18.48 8.01 2.91
N PRO A 205 19.52 8.68 3.44
CA PRO A 205 20.79 8.03 3.83
C PRO A 205 20.61 6.77 4.71
N GLU A 206 19.70 6.81 5.66
CA GLU A 206 19.41 5.75 6.64
C GLU A 206 18.78 4.52 5.98
N ALA A 207 18.02 4.70 4.89
CA ALA A 207 17.33 3.64 4.17
C ALA A 207 18.03 3.26 2.85
N ARG A 208 19.12 3.94 2.49
CA ARG A 208 19.81 3.80 1.20
C ARG A 208 20.20 2.36 0.89
N ALA A 209 20.75 1.64 1.86
CA ALA A 209 21.14 0.24 1.70
C ALA A 209 19.95 -0.66 1.33
N ARG A 210 18.76 -0.44 1.91
CA ARG A 210 17.54 -1.19 1.55
C ARG A 210 17.10 -0.87 0.13
N MET A 211 17.15 0.41 -0.26
CA MET A 211 16.83 0.83 -1.62
C MET A 211 17.81 0.24 -2.64
N ASP A 212 19.10 0.17 -2.33
CA ASP A 212 20.10 -0.43 -3.21
C ASP A 212 19.83 -1.92 -3.46
N VAL A 213 19.40 -2.66 -2.44
CA VAL A 213 18.96 -4.06 -2.60
C VAL A 213 17.77 -4.18 -3.54
N TYR A 214 16.76 -3.31 -3.40
CA TYR A 214 15.59 -3.33 -4.30
C TYR A 214 15.97 -3.05 -5.75
N PHE A 215 16.80 -2.03 -5.99
CA PHE A 215 17.20 -1.66 -7.33
C PHE A 215 18.18 -2.64 -7.95
N ALA A 216 19.04 -3.29 -7.16
CA ALA A 216 19.86 -4.40 -7.64
C ALA A 216 18.97 -5.56 -8.14
N ARG A 217 17.91 -5.89 -7.39
CA ARG A 217 16.94 -6.91 -7.79
C ARG A 217 16.19 -6.52 -9.07
N MET A 218 15.71 -5.27 -9.16
CA MET A 218 15.05 -4.74 -10.37
C MET A 218 15.98 -4.79 -11.59
N LYS A 219 17.26 -4.44 -11.43
CA LYS A 219 18.29 -4.55 -12.50
C LYS A 219 18.49 -6.00 -12.94
N GLY A 220 18.37 -6.97 -12.03
CA GLY A 220 18.35 -8.40 -12.37
C GLY A 220 17.17 -8.75 -13.26
N LEU A 221 15.96 -8.33 -12.88
CA LEU A 221 14.73 -8.57 -13.66
C LEU A 221 14.75 -7.92 -15.05
N CYS A 222 15.43 -6.78 -15.22
CA CYS A 222 15.62 -6.17 -16.55
C CYS A 222 16.46 -7.02 -17.51
N LYS A 223 17.30 -7.93 -17.00
CA LYS A 223 18.16 -8.81 -17.81
C LYS A 223 17.54 -10.19 -18.03
N ASP A 224 16.51 -10.52 -17.27
CA ASP A 224 15.80 -11.78 -17.34
C ASP A 224 14.98 -11.86 -18.64
N LEU A 225 15.15 -12.95 -19.39
CA LEU A 225 14.46 -13.16 -20.66
C LEU A 225 13.03 -13.68 -20.46
N ASP A 226 12.73 -14.25 -19.29
CA ASP A 226 11.38 -14.71 -18.92
C ASP A 226 10.47 -13.52 -18.57
N VAL A 227 11.07 -12.37 -18.21
CA VAL A 227 10.34 -11.12 -18.04
C VAL A 227 10.09 -10.48 -19.40
N ASN A 228 8.82 -10.30 -19.74
CA ASN A 228 8.47 -9.72 -21.04
C ASN A 228 9.04 -8.29 -21.23
N PRO A 229 9.31 -7.88 -22.48
CA PRO A 229 9.96 -6.60 -22.76
C PRO A 229 9.24 -5.39 -22.16
N ARG A 230 7.90 -5.39 -22.15
CA ARG A 230 7.11 -4.28 -21.58
C ARG A 230 7.41 -4.11 -20.09
N MET A 231 7.51 -5.19 -19.33
CA MET A 231 7.83 -5.11 -17.89
C MET A 231 9.26 -4.64 -17.66
N ARG A 232 10.21 -5.11 -18.50
CA ARG A 232 11.60 -4.63 -18.46
C ARG A 232 11.73 -3.13 -18.71
N PHE A 233 10.96 -2.58 -19.65
CA PHE A 233 10.91 -1.13 -19.88
C PHE A 233 10.33 -0.35 -18.69
N ILE A 234 9.27 -0.86 -18.06
CA ILE A 234 8.67 -0.22 -16.87
C ILE A 234 9.66 -0.20 -15.70
N LEU A 235 10.39 -1.30 -15.47
CA LEU A 235 11.45 -1.38 -14.47
C LEU A 235 12.58 -0.38 -14.76
N GLN A 236 13.05 -0.36 -16.01
CA GLN A 236 14.11 0.52 -16.48
C GLN A 236 13.77 2.01 -16.26
N ASP A 237 12.52 2.41 -16.53
CA ASP A 237 12.05 3.79 -16.31
C ASP A 237 12.19 4.24 -14.84
N VAL A 238 11.91 3.35 -13.89
CA VAL A 238 12.07 3.63 -12.45
C VAL A 238 13.53 3.61 -12.02
N ILE A 239 14.34 2.70 -12.57
CA ILE A 239 15.79 2.67 -12.35
C ILE A 239 16.43 4.00 -12.75
N GLU A 240 16.12 4.47 -13.96
CA GLU A 240 16.61 5.76 -14.47
C GLU A 240 16.08 6.94 -13.66
N LEU A 241 14.83 6.88 -13.19
CA LEU A 241 14.27 7.90 -12.30
C LEU A 241 15.11 8.04 -11.03
N ARG A 242 15.51 6.93 -10.40
CA ARG A 242 16.39 6.96 -9.21
C ARG A 242 17.80 7.44 -9.53
N GLU A 243 18.37 7.04 -10.67
CA GLU A 243 19.70 7.49 -11.11
C GLU A 243 19.73 9.02 -11.34
N ARG A 244 18.61 9.60 -11.79
CA ARG A 244 18.37 11.05 -11.86
C ARG A 244 17.99 11.68 -10.51
N ARG A 245 18.23 10.99 -9.38
CA ARG A 245 17.86 11.45 -8.02
C ARG A 245 16.39 11.84 -7.90
N TRP A 246 15.51 11.07 -8.51
CA TRP A 246 14.05 11.25 -8.51
C TRP A 246 13.57 12.53 -9.20
N ALA A 247 14.41 13.19 -10.01
CA ALA A 247 14.00 14.33 -10.82
C ALA A 247 13.19 13.90 -12.05
N ALA A 248 12.09 14.63 -12.31
CA ALA A 248 11.29 14.44 -13.51
C ALA A 248 12.08 14.82 -14.79
N ARG A 249 11.80 14.14 -15.90
CA ARG A 249 12.41 14.46 -17.20
C ARG A 249 12.00 15.89 -17.60
N GLY A 250 12.97 16.78 -17.76
CA GLY A 250 12.74 18.18 -18.13
C GLY A 250 12.55 19.15 -16.95
N ALA A 251 12.66 18.70 -15.70
CA ALA A 251 12.79 19.61 -14.58
C ALA A 251 14.15 20.32 -14.68
N VAL A 252 14.15 21.54 -15.21
CA VAL A 252 15.31 22.44 -15.14
C VAL A 252 15.66 22.58 -13.66
N SER A 253 16.84 22.12 -13.25
CA SER A 253 17.32 22.36 -11.90
C SER A 253 17.41 23.88 -11.71
N ALA A 254 16.51 24.47 -10.93
CA ALA A 254 16.80 25.76 -10.34
C ALA A 254 18.15 25.61 -9.63
N PRO A 255 19.11 26.53 -9.86
CA PRO A 255 20.45 26.38 -9.32
C PRO A 255 20.35 26.26 -7.80
N VAL A 256 20.93 25.19 -7.26
CA VAL A 256 21.02 24.95 -5.83
C VAL A 256 21.79 26.13 -5.22
N ALA A 257 21.08 27.06 -4.60
CA ALA A 257 21.69 28.00 -3.69
C ALA A 257 22.23 27.20 -2.51
N ILE A 258 23.55 27.06 -2.45
CA ILE A 258 24.30 26.51 -1.33
C ILE A 258 24.19 27.52 -0.18
N THR A 259 23.10 27.50 0.56
CA THR A 259 22.97 28.19 1.86
C THR A 259 21.99 27.44 2.75
N ALA A 260 22.38 27.24 4.01
CA ALA A 260 21.69 26.54 5.11
C ALA A 260 21.92 25.02 5.22
N VAL A 261 23.19 24.66 5.39
CA VAL A 261 23.63 23.51 6.19
C VAL A 261 23.48 23.91 7.68
N HIS A 262 22.84 23.04 8.48
CA HIS A 262 22.74 23.01 9.96
C HIS A 262 21.69 23.89 10.68
N GLU A 263 20.53 23.28 11.00
CA GLU A 263 19.71 23.36 12.24
C GLU A 263 18.34 22.73 11.89
N ALA A 264 17.91 21.55 12.36
CA ALA A 264 17.79 21.15 13.74
C ALA A 264 17.79 19.61 13.87
N VAL A 265 18.89 19.07 14.40
CA VAL A 265 18.87 17.83 15.19
C VAL A 265 19.24 18.26 16.61
N ARG A 266 18.25 18.68 17.40
CA ARG A 266 18.33 18.73 18.88
C ARG A 266 17.03 19.26 19.51
N THR A 267 16.04 18.39 19.70
CA THR A 267 15.29 18.38 20.98
C THR A 267 14.59 17.03 21.17
N LEU A 268 15.37 16.05 21.61
CA LEU A 268 14.88 14.94 22.42
C LEU A 268 15.97 14.75 23.47
N VAL A 269 15.79 15.38 24.63
CA VAL A 269 16.33 15.07 25.97
C VAL A 269 15.91 16.24 26.88
N LEU A 270 15.11 15.92 27.90
CA LEU A 270 14.75 16.70 29.12
C LEU A 270 13.71 17.82 29.00
N LEU A 271 12.42 17.46 29.12
CA LEU A 271 11.59 17.64 30.33
C LEU A 271 10.20 17.01 30.12
#